data_AF-A0A8J6E6N9-F1
#
_entry.id   AF-A0A8J6E6N9-F1
#
_cell.length_a   1.000
_cell.length_b   1.000
_cell.length_c   1.000
_cell.angle_alpha   90.00
_cell.angle_beta   90.00
_cell.angle_gamma   90.00
#
_symmetry.space_group_name_H-M   'P 1'
#
loop_
_entity.id
_entity.type
_entity.pdbx_description
1 polymer ?
#
loop_
_entity_poly.entity_id
_entity_poly.type
_entity_poly.pdbx_seq_one_letter_code
_entity_poly.pdbx_strand_id
1 'polypeptide(L)'
;MRVQLQDDTSAERFAKQLLDIGNGKMAIDRSTQCITLPTHFGKMTSTKDELIQKVFPNIVRIYKNRAGAILAATNNDANAINFSIQNGIPGEATTYK
;
A
#
# COMPACT_ATOMS: atom_id res chain seq x y z
N MET A 1 -12.30 3.48 3.81
CA MET A 1 -11.44 2.47 4.46
C MET A 1 -11.77 2.46 5.95
N ARG A 2 -12.16 1.32 6.53
CA ARG A 2 -12.37 1.17 7.99
C ARG A 2 -11.46 0.04 8.46
N VAL A 3 -10.51 0.35 9.33
CA VAL A 3 -9.54 -0.59 9.92
C VAL A 3 -9.66 -0.42 11.42
N GLN A 4 -9.87 -1.52 12.15
CA GLN A 4 -9.96 -1.54 13.61
C GLN A 4 -8.67 -2.16 14.14
N LEU A 5 -7.75 -1.32 14.62
CA LEU A 5 -6.50 -1.73 15.27
C LEU A 5 -6.69 -1.40 16.75
N GLN A 6 -7.04 -2.38 17.57
CA GLN A 6 -7.24 -2.18 19.00
C GLN A 6 -5.88 -1.89 19.67
N ASP A 7 -5.84 -0.88 20.53
CA ASP A 7 -4.71 -0.47 21.39
C ASP A 7 -3.36 -0.16 20.70
N ASP A 8 -3.36 0.13 19.40
CA ASP A 8 -2.16 0.58 18.67
C ASP A 8 -2.13 2.11 18.54
N THR A 9 -1.39 2.78 19.42
CA THR A 9 -1.19 4.25 19.38
C THR A 9 -0.55 4.71 18.06
N SER A 10 0.24 3.86 17.40
CA SER A 10 0.84 4.19 16.10
C SER A 10 -0.21 4.20 14.99
N ALA A 11 -1.16 3.27 15.04
CA ALA A 11 -2.28 3.21 14.12
C ALA A 11 -3.21 4.41 14.24
N GLU A 12 -3.51 4.85 15.47
CA GLU A 12 -4.29 6.07 15.72
C GLU A 12 -3.60 7.30 15.11
N ARG A 13 -2.29 7.45 15.38
CA ARG A 13 -1.49 8.55 14.82
C ARG A 13 -1.50 8.54 13.29
N PHE A 14 -1.31 7.37 12.68
CA PHE A 14 -1.33 7.20 11.23
C PHE A 14 -2.70 7.54 10.63
N ALA A 15 -3.79 7.07 11.24
CA ALA A 15 -5.16 7.38 10.80
C ALA A 15 -5.46 8.89 10.88
N LYS A 16 -5.02 9.57 11.94
CA LYS A 16 -5.15 11.02 12.07
C LYS A 16 -4.39 11.76 10.97
N GLN A 17 -3.18 11.33 10.63
CA GLN A 17 -2.40 11.92 9.54
C GLN A 17 -3.10 11.74 8.19
N LEU A 18 -3.68 10.56 7.91
CA LEU A 18 -4.49 10.34 6.71
C LEU A 18 -5.71 11.26 6.64
N LEU A 19 -6.40 11.46 7.77
CA LEU A 19 -7.53 12.38 7.85
C LEU A 19 -7.11 13.82 7.62
N ASP A 20 -5.98 14.25 8.17
CA ASP A 20 -5.49 15.62 7.98
C ASP A 20 -5.08 15.88 6.52
N ILE A 21 -4.51 14.88 5.83
CA ILE A 21 -4.27 14.92 4.38
C ILE A 21 -5.59 15.02 3.61
N GLY A 22 -6.54 14.12 3.86
CA GLY A 22 -7.84 14.08 3.15
C GLY A 22 -8.71 15.32 3.39
N ASN A 23 -8.56 15.97 4.55
CA ASN A 23 -9.25 17.21 4.90
C ASN A 23 -8.50 18.47 4.45
N GLY A 24 -7.38 18.36 3.72
CA GLY A 24 -6.63 19.50 3.21
C GLY A 24 -5.96 20.36 4.29
N LYS A 25 -5.69 19.80 5.47
CA LYS A 25 -5.02 20.52 6.56
C LYS A 25 -3.50 20.56 6.41
N MET A 26 -2.95 19.87 5.42
CA MET A 26 -1.52 19.89 5.12
C MET A 26 -1.17 21.17 4.38
N ALA A 27 -0.08 21.82 4.80
CA ALA A 27 0.46 22.97 4.10
C ALA A 27 0.86 22.56 2.67
N ILE A 28 0.45 23.36 1.70
CA ILE A 28 0.82 23.20 0.30
C ILE A 28 1.99 24.14 0.03
N ASP A 29 3.10 23.58 -0.43
CA ASP A 29 4.21 24.37 -0.94
C ASP A 29 3.77 25.12 -2.21
N ARG A 30 3.84 26.45 -2.20
CA ARG A 30 3.32 27.27 -3.30
C ARG A 30 4.10 27.11 -4.60
N SER A 31 5.37 26.73 -4.54
CA SER A 31 6.22 26.61 -5.72
C SER A 31 6.02 25.29 -6.46
N THR A 32 5.83 24.20 -5.71
CA THR A 32 5.70 22.85 -6.24
C THR A 32 4.24 22.38 -6.33
N GLN A 33 3.32 23.08 -5.65
CA GLN A 33 1.93 22.68 -5.46
C GLN A 33 1.78 21.31 -4.77
N CYS A 34 2.80 20.90 -4.02
CA CYS A 34 2.86 19.61 -3.32
C CYS A 34 2.64 19.78 -1.81
N ILE A 35 2.15 18.72 -1.18
CA ILE A 35 2.18 18.59 0.28
C ILE A 35 3.45 17.85 0.72
N THR A 36 3.95 18.16 1.91
CA THR A 36 5.01 17.37 2.54
C THR A 36 4.40 16.33 3.47
N LEU A 37 4.73 15.06 3.25
CA LEU A 37 4.31 13.99 4.15
C LEU A 37 5.05 14.10 5.50
N PRO A 38 4.40 13.81 6.63
CA PRO A 38 5.05 13.79 7.94
C PRO A 38 6.24 12.81 8.01
N THR A 39 7.26 13.14 8.81
CA THR A 39 8.54 12.42 8.95
C THR A 39 8.44 10.94 9.36
N HIS A 40 7.28 10.49 9.82
CA HIS A 40 7.00 9.11 10.21
C HIS A 40 5.68 8.57 9.62
N PHE A 41 5.21 9.16 8.52
CA PHE A 41 3.97 8.72 7.88
C PHE A 41 4.07 7.31 7.31
N GLY A 42 5.19 7.00 6.66
CA GLY A 42 5.46 5.69 6.08
C GLY A 42 6.88 5.57 5.58
N LYS A 43 7.26 4.37 5.14
CA LYS A 43 8.54 4.14 4.47
C LYS A 43 8.33 4.24 2.97
N MET A 44 8.88 5.29 2.37
CA MET A 44 9.00 5.38 0.93
C MET A 44 10.01 4.33 0.45
N THR A 45 9.71 3.70 -0.68
CA THR A 45 10.60 2.76 -1.37
C THR A 45 10.94 3.35 -2.73
N SER A 46 12.18 3.15 -3.17
CA SER A 46 12.64 3.73 -4.43
C SER A 46 12.17 2.92 -5.64
N THR A 47 11.81 1.65 -5.45
CA THR A 47 11.40 0.75 -6.53
C THR A 47 10.13 -0.04 -6.19
N LYS A 48 9.44 -0.49 -7.25
CA LYS A 48 8.27 -1.39 -7.13
C LYS A 48 8.67 -2.74 -6.51
N ASP A 49 9.86 -3.26 -6.86
CA ASP A 49 10.34 -4.53 -6.33
C ASP A 49 10.63 -4.47 -4.83
N GLU A 50 11.24 -3.37 -4.36
CA GLU A 50 11.47 -3.15 -2.93
C GLU A 50 10.14 -3.07 -2.16
N LEU A 51 9.13 -2.40 -2.74
CA LEU A 51 7.79 -2.36 -2.17
C LEU A 51 7.17 -3.76 -2.07
N ILE A 52 7.21 -4.55 -3.15
CA ILE A 52 6.67 -5.91 -3.18
C ILE A 52 7.36 -6.78 -2.13
N GLN A 53 8.69 -6.74 -2.03
CA GLN A 53 9.43 -7.53 -1.03
C GLN A 53 9.11 -7.12 0.40
N LYS A 54 8.93 -5.82 0.69
CA LYS A 54 8.60 -5.36 2.05
C LYS A 54 7.17 -5.68 2.46
N VAL A 55 6.21 -5.59 1.54
CA VAL A 55 4.78 -5.89 1.81
C VAL A 55 4.52 -7.40 1.76
N PHE A 56 5.20 -8.12 0.88
CA PHE A 56 5.05 -9.57 0.66
C PHE A 56 6.39 -10.31 0.75
N PRO A 57 7.06 -10.34 1.91
CA PRO A 57 8.39 -10.94 2.06
C PRO A 57 8.44 -12.46 1.83
N ASN A 58 7.28 -13.13 1.78
CA ASN A 58 7.16 -14.52 1.35
C ASN A 58 5.76 -14.76 0.77
N ILE A 59 5.60 -14.43 -0.50
CA ILE A 59 4.33 -14.47 -1.19
C ILE A 59 3.69 -15.87 -1.20
N VAL A 60 4.50 -16.93 -1.30
CA VAL A 60 4.07 -18.34 -1.27
C VAL A 60 3.41 -18.66 0.07
N ARG A 61 4.00 -18.22 1.18
CA ARG A 61 3.45 -18.42 2.52
C ARG A 61 2.18 -17.59 2.75
N ILE A 62 2.16 -16.35 2.26
CA ILE A 62 1.00 -15.44 2.39
C ILE A 62 -0.20 -16.00 1.61
N TYR A 63 0.01 -16.47 0.37
CA TYR A 63 -1.02 -17.09 -0.46
C TYR A 63 -1.66 -18.31 0.23
N LYS A 64 -0.84 -19.19 0.80
CA LYS A 64 -1.34 -20.38 1.54
C LYS A 64 -2.17 -20.03 2.77
N ASN A 65 -1.97 -18.85 3.38
CA ASN A 65 -2.67 -18.43 4.59
C ASN A 65 -3.89 -17.51 4.32
N ARG A 66 -4.35 -17.40 3.05
CA ARG A 66 -5.62 -16.78 2.58
C ARG A 66 -6.02 -15.40 3.12
N ALA A 67 -5.12 -14.64 3.74
CA ALA A 67 -5.43 -13.32 4.30
C ALA A 67 -4.75 -12.19 3.51
N GLY A 68 -5.24 -11.89 2.31
CA GLY A 68 -4.76 -10.76 1.53
C GLY A 68 -5.60 -10.52 0.28
N ALA A 69 -6.67 -9.75 0.42
CA ALA A 69 -7.39 -9.22 -0.73
C ALA A 69 -6.44 -8.30 -1.52
N ILE A 70 -6.10 -8.69 -2.75
CA ILE A 70 -5.40 -7.84 -3.71
C ILE A 70 -6.39 -6.75 -4.11
N LEU A 71 -6.32 -5.60 -3.44
CA LEU A 71 -7.19 -4.47 -3.72
C LEU A 71 -6.84 -3.92 -5.11
N ALA A 72 -7.79 -4.08 -6.03
CA ALA A 72 -7.75 -3.58 -7.39
C ALA A 72 -7.86 -2.05 -7.40
N ALA A 73 -6.74 -1.35 -7.22
CA ALA A 73 -6.64 0.01 -7.71
C ALA A 73 -6.56 -0.04 -9.25
N THR A 74 -7.45 0.66 -9.94
CA THR A 74 -7.54 0.70 -11.41
C THR A 74 -6.49 1.63 -12.03
N ASN A 75 -5.24 1.59 -11.56
CA ASN A 75 -4.14 2.33 -12.18
C ASN A 75 -3.09 1.35 -12.74
N ASN A 76 -2.39 1.78 -13.79
CA ASN A 76 -1.46 0.93 -14.53
C ASN A 76 -0.30 0.41 -13.64
N ASP A 77 0.13 1.21 -12.67
CA ASP A 77 1.21 0.83 -11.76
C ASP A 77 0.78 -0.24 -10.75
N ALA A 78 -0.43 -0.13 -10.21
CA ALA A 78 -1.04 -1.12 -9.34
C ALA A 78 -1.29 -2.43 -10.09
N ASN A 79 -1.74 -2.36 -11.34
CA ASN A 79 -1.85 -3.53 -12.21
C ASN A 79 -0.49 -4.20 -12.39
N ALA A 80 0.56 -3.44 -12.73
CA ALA A 80 1.91 -3.99 -12.89
C ALA A 80 2.43 -4.66 -11.59
N ILE A 81 2.21 -4.02 -10.43
CA ILE A 81 2.56 -4.61 -9.13
C ILE A 81 1.78 -5.91 -8.90
N ASN A 82 0.47 -5.92 -9.19
CA ASN A 82 -0.36 -7.12 -9.05
C ASN A 82 0.11 -8.25 -9.95
N PHE A 83 0.50 -7.97 -11.19
CA PHE A 83 1.08 -8.97 -12.09
C PHE A 83 2.39 -9.53 -11.56
N SER A 84 3.32 -8.69 -11.09
CA SER A 84 4.58 -9.14 -10.49
C SER A 84 4.37 -10.03 -9.26
N ILE A 85 3.38 -9.68 -8.42
CA ILE A 85 2.95 -10.48 -7.26
C ILE A 85 2.39 -11.83 -7.74
N GLN A 86 1.47 -11.85 -8.70
CA GLN A 86 0.87 -13.09 -9.21
C GLN A 86 1.91 -14.05 -9.82
N ASN A 87 2.87 -13.54 -10.59
CA ASN A 87 3.94 -14.33 -11.18
C ASN A 87 4.86 -14.98 -10.13
N GLY A 88 4.89 -14.46 -8.90
CA GLY A 88 5.63 -15.05 -7.78
C GLY A 88 4.92 -16.24 -7.10
N ILE A 89 3.66 -16.52 -7.46
CA ILE A 89 2.87 -17.61 -6.88
C ILE A 89 3.01 -18.85 -7.76
N PRO A 90 3.37 -20.02 -7.20
CA PRO A 90 3.46 -21.27 -7.97
C PRO A 90 2.06 -21.76 -8.36
N GLY A 91 1.89 -22.17 -9.62
CA GLY A 91 0.64 -22.70 -10.16
C GLY A 91 0.37 -22.17 -11.58
N GLU A 92 -0.68 -22.69 -12.22
CA GLU A 92 -1.12 -22.17 -13.52
C GLU A 92 -1.92 -20.88 -13.35
N ALA A 93 -1.64 -19.90 -14.20
CA ALA A 93 -2.45 -18.69 -14.30
C ALA A 93 -3.67 -18.98 -15.20
N THR A 94 -4.88 -18.70 -14.71
CA THR A 94 -6.10 -18.77 -15.50
C THR A 94 -6.69 -17.37 -15.66
N THR A 95 -6.88 -16.95 -16.91
CA THR A 95 -7.56 -15.70 -17.24
C THR A 95 -9.03 -16.00 -17.54
N TYR A 96 -9.93 -15.41 -16.76
CA TYR A 96 -11.37 -15.42 -17.05
C TYR A 96 -11.73 -14.20 -17.91
N LYS A 97 -12.57 -14.42 -18.92
CA LYS A 97 -13.11 -13.35 -19.78
C LYS A 97 -14.51 -12.99 -19.32
#